data_AF-A0A5C6FHK0-F1
#
_entry.id   AF-A0A5C6FHK0-F1
#
_cell.length_a   1.000
_cell.length_b   1.000
_cell.length_c   1.000
_cell.angle_alpha   90.00
_cell.angle_beta   90.00
_cell.angle_gamma   90.00
#
_symmetry.space_group_name_H-M   'P 1'
#
loop_
_entity.id
_entity.type
_entity.pdbx_description
1 polymer ?
#
loop_
_entity_poly.entity_id
_entity_poly.type
_entity_poly.pdbx_seq_one_letter_code
_entity_poly.pdbx_strand_id
1 'polypeptide(L)' 'MIKTAQHDAMDAAVAVLANNSVRELRTLRVDRSANILQLSGRVRSFYHKQLAQEAVRAVAAGLTVVNRVDVAT' A
#
# COMPACT_ATOMS: atom_id res chain seq x y z
N MET A 1 18.22 7.29 15.98
CA MET A 1 18.00 7.24 14.51
C MET A 1 16.73 6.45 14.08
N ILE A 2 15.72 6.23 14.94
CA ILE A 2 14.59 5.30 14.63
C ILE A 2 13.37 6.01 13.99
N LYS A 3 13.27 7.35 14.05
CA LYS A 3 12.08 8.09 13.59
C LYS A 3 11.97 8.28 12.06
N THR A 4 13.06 8.20 11.31
CA THR A 4 13.10 8.51 9.86
C THR A 4 12.55 7.35 9.03
N ALA A 5 13.10 6.14 9.23
CA ALA A 5 12.71 4.93 8.49
C ALA A 5 11.21 4.56 8.61
N GLN A 6 10.53 5.03 9.66
CA GLN A 6 9.11 4.78 9.86
C GLN A 6 8.20 5.69 9.03
N HIS A 7 8.56 6.94 8.81
CA HIS A 7 7.82 7.80 7.87
C HIS A 7 8.12 7.37 6.43
N ASP A 8 9.37 7.01 6.16
CA ASP A 8 9.86 6.68 4.81
C ASP A 8 9.02 5.58 4.12
N ALA A 9 8.68 4.49 4.81
CA ALA A 9 7.93 3.39 4.17
C ALA A 9 6.46 3.72 3.89
N MET A 10 5.82 4.58 4.70
CA MET A 10 4.45 5.02 4.45
C MET A 10 4.44 5.97 3.25
N ASP A 11 5.33 6.95 3.25
CA ASP A 11 5.45 7.93 2.18
C ASP A 11 5.84 7.26 0.85
N ALA A 12 6.74 6.28 0.89
CA ALA A 12 7.10 5.48 -0.28
C ALA A 12 5.91 4.66 -0.81
N ALA A 13 5.13 4.02 0.07
CA ALA A 13 3.94 3.26 -0.33
C ALA A 13 2.87 4.17 -0.97
N VAL A 14 2.61 5.34 -0.38
CA VAL A 14 1.71 6.35 -0.96
C VAL A 14 2.23 6.82 -2.32
N ALA A 15 3.52 7.12 -2.43
CA ALA A 15 4.13 7.58 -3.68
C ALA A 15 4.06 6.52 -4.80
N VAL A 16 4.33 5.25 -4.48
CA VAL A 16 4.24 4.14 -5.45
C VAL A 16 2.80 3.95 -5.95
N LEU A 17 1.81 4.04 -5.05
CA LEU A 17 0.40 3.95 -5.44
C LEU A 17 -0.05 5.14 -6.27
N ALA A 18 0.32 6.36 -5.88
CA ALA A 18 -0.04 7.59 -6.57
C ALA A 18 0.53 7.67 -7.99
N ASN A 19 1.74 7.16 -8.21
CA ASN A 19 2.42 7.15 -9.50
C ASN A 19 2.12 5.91 -10.38
N ASN A 20 1.29 4.98 -9.90
CA ASN A 20 0.99 3.75 -10.64
C ASN A 20 0.20 4.07 -11.94
N SER A 21 0.47 3.36 -13.03
CA SER A 21 -0.28 3.50 -14.29
C SER A 21 -1.74 3.07 -14.15
N VAL A 22 -2.04 2.15 -13.24
CA VAL A 22 -3.41 1.73 -12.92
C VAL A 22 -4.07 2.76 -12.01
N ARG A 23 -5.00 3.53 -12.56
CA ARG A 23 -5.69 4.63 -11.87
C ARG A 23 -6.36 4.20 -10.55
N GLU A 24 -6.86 2.98 -10.48
CA GLU A 24 -7.52 2.45 -9.27
C GLU A 24 -6.59 2.36 -8.06
N LEU A 25 -5.32 2.02 -8.28
CA LEU A 25 -4.33 1.92 -7.20
C LEU A 25 -4.08 3.27 -6.53
N ARG A 26 -4.22 4.38 -7.28
CA ARG A 26 -4.05 5.75 -6.78
C ARG A 26 -5.11 6.18 -5.76
N THR A 27 -6.21 5.43 -5.67
CA THR A 27 -7.30 5.68 -4.72
C THR A 27 -7.18 4.89 -3.42
N LEU A 28 -6.23 3.96 -3.36
CA LEU A 28 -5.99 3.14 -2.19
C LEU A 28 -5.31 3.97 -1.10
N ARG A 29 -5.70 3.69 0.14
CA ARG A 29 -5.15 4.33 1.33
C ARG A 29 -4.11 3.44 1.97
N VAL A 30 -3.07 4.08 2.48
CA VAL A 30 -2.04 3.45 3.28
C VAL A 30 -2.05 4.09 4.66
N ASP A 31 -2.27 3.27 5.68
CA ASP A 31 -2.18 3.67 7.06
C ASP A 31 -1.01 2.93 7.71
N ARG A 32 -0.32 3.60 8.62
CA ARG A 32 0.75 2.98 9.41
C ARG A 32 0.38 2.93 10.88
N SER A 33 0.58 1.77 11.50
CA SER A 33 0.49 1.60 12.96
C SER A 33 1.59 0.66 13.44
N ALA A 34 2.49 1.17 14.28
CA ALA A 34 3.67 0.45 14.76
C ALA A 34 4.46 -0.22 13.61
N ASN A 35 4.46 -1.55 13.57
CA ASN A 35 5.14 -2.38 12.55
C ASN A 35 4.20 -2.87 11.43
N ILE A 36 2.98 -2.32 11.35
CA ILE A 36 1.99 -2.68 10.35
C ILE A 36 1.83 -1.53 9.35
N LEU A 37 1.84 -1.90 8.07
CA LEU A 37 1.43 -1.05 6.96
C LEU A 37 0.12 -1.62 6.40
N GLN A 38 -0.98 -0.93 6.66
CA GLN A 38 -2.30 -1.35 6.20
C GLN A 38 -2.61 -0.71 4.85
N LEU A 39 -2.90 -1.54 3.86
CA LEU A 39 -3.40 -1.11 2.55
C LEU A 39 -4.91 -1.33 2.50
N SER A 40 -5.70 -0.30 2.19
CA SER A 40 -7.16 -0.39 2.17
C SER A 40 -7.79 0.38 1.00
N GLY A 41 -9.01 0.01 0.62
CA GLY A 41 -9.76 0.64 -0.47
C GLY A 41 -10.54 -0.39 -1.30
N ARG A 42 -10.99 0.02 -2.48
CA ARG A 42 -11.75 -0.84 -3.42
C ARG A 42 -11.09 -0.87 -4.78
N VAL A 43 -11.08 -2.03 -5.41
CA VAL A 43 -10.63 -2.25 -6.80
C VAL A 43 -11.65 -3.10 -7.55
N ARG A 44 -11.59 -3.08 -8.89
CA ARG A 44 -12.52 -3.84 -9.76
C ARG A 44 -12.10 -5.27 -10.03
N SER A 45 -10.89 -5.67 -9.66
CA SER A 45 -10.38 -7.01 -9.96
C SER A 45 -9.39 -7.50 -8.91
N PHE A 46 -9.34 -8.82 -8.76
CA PHE A 46 -8.29 -9.48 -7.98
C PHE A 46 -6.89 -9.17 -8.56
N TYR A 47 -6.78 -8.94 -9.86
CA TYR A 47 -5.54 -8.51 -10.51
C TYR A 47 -5.05 -7.16 -9.94
N HIS A 48 -5.92 -6.15 -9.84
CA HIS A 48 -5.55 -4.87 -9.23
C HIS A 48 -5.25 -5.00 -7.73
N LYS A 49 -5.97 -5.87 -7.02
CA LYS A 49 -5.70 -6.16 -5.60
C LYS A 49 -4.29 -6.74 -5.40
N GLN A 50 -3.89 -7.68 -6.26
CA GLN A 50 -2.56 -8.27 -6.22
C GLN A 50 -1.48 -7.26 -6.61
N LEU A 51 -1.69 -6.50 -7.69
CA LEU A 51 -0.74 -5.48 -8.13
C LEU A 51 -0.49 -4.43 -7.04
N ALA A 52 -1.55 -3.98 -6.36
CA ALA A 52 -1.44 -3.03 -5.26
C ALA A 52 -0.62 -3.59 -4.09
N GLN A 53 -0.86 -4.86 -3.73
CA GLN A 53 -0.13 -5.52 -2.66
C GLN A 53 1.35 -5.63 -2.97
N GLU A 54 1.70 -6.07 -4.18
CA GLU A 54 3.10 -6.26 -4.56
C GLU A 54 3.85 -4.93 -4.67
N ALA A 55 3.19 -3.89 -5.19
CA ALA A 55 3.74 -2.54 -5.25
C ALA A 55 4.08 -2.00 -3.84
N VAL A 56 3.20 -2.20 -2.86
CA VAL A 56 3.43 -1.79 -1.47
C VAL A 56 4.46 -2.69 -0.77
N ARG A 57 4.43 -4.01 -1.01
CA ARG A 57 5.37 -4.97 -0.42
C ARG A 57 6.82 -4.61 -0.76
N ALA A 58 7.09 -4.15 -1.98
CA ALA A 58 8.43 -3.76 -2.42
C ALA A 58 9.06 -2.62 -1.58
N VAL A 59 8.24 -1.75 -0.98
CA VAL A 59 8.69 -0.58 -0.22
C VAL A 59 8.42 -0.69 1.29
N ALA A 60 7.72 -1.74 1.73
CA ALA A 60 7.35 -1.93 3.13
C ALA A 60 8.50 -2.41 4.03
N ALA A 61 9.71 -2.64 3.50
CA ALA A 61 10.99 -2.94 4.19
C ALA A 61 10.90 -3.36 5.68
N GLY A 62 10.49 -4.61 5.93
CA GLY A 62 10.46 -5.20 7.28
C GLY A 62 9.16 -4.99 8.06
N LEU A 63 8.17 -4.31 7.49
CA LEU A 63 6.83 -4.16 8.06
C LEU A 63 5.92 -5.31 7.65
N THR A 64 4.97 -5.63 8.54
CA THR A 64 3.86 -6.51 8.21
C THR A 64 2.88 -5.74 7.34
N VAL A 65 2.71 -6.16 6.09
CA VAL A 65 1.70 -5.60 5.20
C VAL A 65 0.36 -6.30 5.44
N VAL A 66 -0.66 -5.53 5.82
CA VAL A 66 -2.03 -6.01 6.00
C VAL A 66 -2.88 -5.50 4.84
N ASN A 67 -3.34 -6.41 3.96
CA ASN A 67 -4.16 -6.07 2.81
C ASN A 67 -5.65 -6.15 3.16
N ARG A 68 -6.31 -5.00 3.24
CA ARG A 68 -7.76 -4.81 3.41
C ARG A 68 -8.39 -4.15 2.18
N VAL A 69 -7.86 -4.45 0.99
CA VAL A 69 -8.45 -3.99 -0.27
C VAL A 69 -9.61 -4.91 -0.64
N ASP A 70 -10.79 -4.36 -0.87
CA ASP A 70 -11.95 -5.13 -1.32
C ASP A 70 -12.02 -5.16 -2.84
N VAL A 71 -12.49 -6.28 -3.39
CA VAL A 71 -12.83 -6.37 -4.81
C VAL A 71 -14.33 -6.10 -4.92
N ALA A 72 -14.70 -4.99 -5.56
CA ALA A 72 -16.11 -4.69 -5.84
C ALA A 72 -16.60 -5.59 -6.98
N THR A 73 -17.51 -6.50 -6.65
CA THR A 73 -18.29 -7.32 -7.60
C THR A 73 -19.40 -6.51 -8.24
#